data_AF-A0A0G0E7A7-F1
#
_entry.id   AF-A0A0G0E7A7-F1
#
_cell.length_a   1.000
_cell.length_b   1.000
_cell.length_c   1.000
_cell.angle_alpha   90.00
_cell.angle_beta   90.00
_cell.angle_gamma   90.00
#
_symmetry.space_group_name_H-M   'P 1'
#
loop_
_entity.id
_entity.type
_entity.pdbx_description
1 polymer ?
#
loop_
_entity_poly.entity_id
_entity_poly.type
_entity_poly.pdbx_seq_one_letter_code
_entity_poly.pdbx_strand_id
1 'polypeptide(L)'
;MNKKIVVDPKVAPAIKEIFELYSTGKFTFEKLSIFLGEKGIMTCKNKFFKKDKIKFYLSNPFYYGHFRFKKEIYQGIHQPLITKKLFDEVQLVKKAKSHTFPLKSLEFPFTGLIRCGECQMMVTAEHHFRRYITVNHEKDFIYYHCTHKSRFIPCSQPFISQEILVNQLNQHIQKVSLSTSDHSWLIKRLEDDKCQQRSEVLVIVQEFKKDLLNINDKLNKLLDSYLDNVVSREDYLNRKEKFMSEKKTIEQRIETLEQSPNKWLEPMRVFFDTAVEADKIASDNINLFQKREFLKKTGSNLTLKDRIVDWHLPDQWAALRAARQVGTKVDPTGLEPVAFTMSM
;
A
#
# COMPACT_ATOMS: atom_id res chain seq x y z
N MET A 1 5.83 53.77 -10.11
CA MET A 1 7.28 53.76 -10.41
C MET A 1 7.62 52.50 -11.19
N ASN A 2 7.88 52.60 -12.50
CA ASN A 2 8.26 51.46 -13.34
C ASN A 2 9.72 51.05 -13.03
N LYS A 3 9.91 50.07 -12.15
CA LYS A 3 11.21 49.47 -11.86
C LYS A 3 11.61 48.56 -13.03
N LYS A 4 12.25 49.11 -14.06
CA LYS A 4 12.83 48.33 -15.16
C LYS A 4 14.13 47.67 -14.71
N ILE A 5 14.30 46.40 -15.03
CA ILE A 5 15.54 45.66 -14.78
C ILE A 5 16.43 45.82 -16.00
N VAL A 6 17.62 46.40 -15.80
CA VAL A 6 18.60 46.67 -16.86
C VAL A 6 19.83 45.79 -16.63
N VAL A 7 20.39 45.27 -17.73
CA VAL A 7 21.58 44.42 -17.70
C VAL A 7 22.82 45.27 -17.40
N ASP A 8 23.60 44.88 -16.39
CA ASP A 8 24.86 45.54 -16.07
C ASP A 8 25.94 45.12 -17.08
N PRO A 9 26.55 46.07 -17.84
CA PRO A 9 27.51 45.75 -18.89
C PRO A 9 28.81 45.12 -18.37
N LYS A 10 29.18 45.33 -17.09
CA LYS A 10 30.40 44.76 -16.50
C LYS A 10 30.20 43.35 -15.96
N VAL A 11 29.07 43.11 -15.29
CA VAL A 11 28.80 41.85 -14.59
C VAL A 11 28.18 40.79 -15.52
N ALA A 12 27.38 41.22 -16.49
CA ALA A 12 26.65 40.31 -17.37
C ALA A 12 27.54 39.37 -18.20
N PRO A 13 28.65 39.83 -18.82
CA PRO A 13 29.52 38.93 -19.59
C PRO A 13 30.14 37.84 -18.72
N ALA A 14 30.63 38.20 -17.53
CA ALA A 14 31.26 37.25 -16.62
C ALA A 14 30.28 36.18 -16.10
N ILE A 15 29.02 36.55 -15.84
CA ILE A 15 28.00 35.57 -15.46
C ILE A 15 27.72 34.62 -16.63
N LYS A 16 27.62 35.11 -17.87
CA LYS A 16 27.45 34.25 -19.05
C LYS A 16 28.60 33.25 -19.20
N GLU A 17 29.84 33.73 -19.06
CA GLU A 17 31.06 32.90 -19.12
C GLU A 17 31.05 31.76 -18.06
N ILE A 18 30.53 32.00 -16.86
CA ILE A 18 30.44 30.95 -15.81
C ILE A 18 29.50 29.82 -16.19
N PHE A 19 28.36 30.12 -16.83
CA PHE A 19 27.45 29.08 -17.28
C PHE A 19 28.07 28.25 -18.41
N GLU A 20 28.79 28.89 -19.34
CA GLU A 20 29.55 28.21 -20.40
C GLU A 20 30.69 27.36 -19.82
N LEU A 21 31.45 27.87 -18.86
CA LEU A 21 32.50 27.09 -18.20
C LEU A 21 31.93 25.90 -17.42
N TYR A 22 30.80 26.09 -16.73
CA TYR A 22 30.18 25.00 -15.97
C TYR A 22 29.54 23.94 -16.87
N SER A 23 28.98 24.30 -18.02
CA SER A 23 28.38 23.34 -18.96
C SER A 23 29.40 22.34 -19.50
N THR A 24 30.70 22.69 -19.55
CA THR A 24 31.78 21.74 -19.91
C THR A 24 31.96 20.58 -18.92
N GLY A 25 31.41 20.67 -17.70
CA GLY A 25 31.56 19.64 -16.68
C GLY A 25 32.94 19.56 -16.01
N LYS A 26 33.93 20.38 -16.42
CA LYS A 26 35.29 20.34 -15.86
C LYS A 26 35.49 21.22 -14.63
N PHE A 27 34.61 22.21 -14.42
CA PHE A 27 34.74 23.19 -13.35
C PHE A 27 33.91 22.81 -12.12
N THR A 28 34.45 23.10 -10.93
CA THR A 28 33.75 22.99 -9.64
C THR A 28 33.25 24.38 -9.21
N PHE A 29 32.29 24.44 -8.29
CA PHE A 29 31.78 25.72 -7.78
C PHE A 29 32.88 26.60 -7.16
N GLU A 30 33.93 26.02 -6.59
CA GLU A 30 35.08 26.76 -6.05
C GLU A 30 35.88 27.45 -7.15
N LYS A 31 36.20 26.71 -8.23
CA LYS A 31 36.94 27.27 -9.37
C LYS A 31 36.19 28.40 -10.04
N LEU A 32 34.86 28.28 -10.15
CA LEU A 32 34.00 29.37 -10.65
C LEU A 32 34.02 30.61 -9.73
N SER A 33 34.18 30.42 -8.42
CA SER A 33 34.30 31.55 -7.50
C SER A 33 35.61 32.32 -7.70
N ILE A 34 36.70 31.59 -7.91
CA ILE A 34 38.02 32.18 -8.12
C ILE A 34 38.00 32.97 -9.42
N PHE A 35 37.47 32.37 -10.48
CA PHE A 35 37.28 33.01 -11.80
C PHE A 35 36.51 34.34 -11.72
N LEU A 36 35.42 34.39 -10.95
CA LEU A 36 34.68 35.64 -10.72
C LEU A 36 35.52 36.72 -10.05
N GLY A 37 36.33 36.33 -9.06
CA GLY A 37 37.20 37.26 -8.36
C GLY A 37 38.34 37.78 -9.23
N GLU A 38 38.92 36.94 -10.10
CA GLU A 38 39.93 37.35 -11.09
C GLU A 38 39.39 38.40 -12.08
N LYS A 39 38.11 38.29 -12.46
CA LYS A 39 37.40 39.29 -13.28
C LYS A 39 37.00 40.55 -12.49
N GLY A 40 37.39 40.68 -11.23
CA GLY A 40 37.09 41.83 -10.37
C GLY A 40 35.67 41.87 -9.82
N ILE A 41 34.91 40.77 -9.94
CA ILE A 41 33.52 40.70 -9.44
C ILE A 41 33.54 40.04 -8.07
N MET A 42 33.48 40.88 -7.05
CA MET A 42 33.50 40.45 -5.65
C MET A 42 32.21 40.87 -4.94
N THR A 43 31.98 40.30 -3.76
CA THR A 43 30.89 40.76 -2.89
C THR A 43 31.13 42.19 -2.41
N CYS A 44 30.10 42.88 -1.90
CA CYS A 44 30.24 44.23 -1.33
C CYS A 44 31.27 44.33 -0.20
N LYS A 45 31.67 43.20 0.41
CA LYS A 45 32.72 43.10 1.45
C LYS A 45 34.08 42.70 0.89
N ASN A 46 34.28 42.81 -0.43
CA ASN A 46 35.49 42.45 -1.16
C ASN A 46 35.95 40.99 -0.97
N LYS A 47 35.01 40.06 -0.83
CA LYS A 47 35.27 38.61 -0.68
C LYS A 47 34.75 37.82 -1.88
N PHE A 48 35.39 36.68 -2.15
CA PHE A 48 34.94 35.67 -3.10
C PHE A 48 33.54 35.13 -2.77
N PHE A 49 32.83 34.64 -3.79
CA PHE A 49 31.49 34.07 -3.62
C PHE A 49 31.54 32.68 -2.99
N LYS A 50 30.73 32.45 -1.95
CA LYS A 50 30.57 31.11 -1.38
C LYS A 50 29.96 30.15 -2.41
N LYS A 51 30.28 28.85 -2.30
CA LYS A 51 29.74 27.77 -3.14
C LYS A 51 28.21 27.84 -3.31
N ASP A 52 27.49 28.12 -2.22
CA ASP A 52 26.03 28.20 -2.23
C ASP A 52 25.49 29.35 -3.09
N LYS A 53 26.22 30.48 -3.17
CA LYS A 53 25.83 31.61 -4.01
C LYS A 53 26.02 31.28 -5.49
N ILE A 54 27.11 30.61 -5.85
CA ILE A 54 27.34 30.17 -7.24
C ILE A 54 26.31 29.11 -7.64
N LYS A 55 26.04 28.15 -6.74
CA LYS A 55 24.95 27.18 -6.90
C LYS A 55 23.61 27.89 -7.10
N PHE A 56 23.33 28.95 -6.34
CA PHE A 56 22.12 29.75 -6.52
C PHE A 56 22.06 30.41 -7.90
N TYR A 57 23.15 31.07 -8.35
CA TYR A 57 23.18 31.69 -9.67
C TYR A 57 22.92 30.68 -10.80
N LEU A 58 23.66 29.57 -10.80
CA LEU A 58 23.50 28.49 -11.78
C LEU A 58 22.14 27.80 -11.74
N SER A 59 21.35 27.98 -10.67
CA SER A 59 20.02 27.36 -10.52
C SER A 59 18.86 28.34 -10.69
N ASN A 60 19.15 29.63 -10.90
CA ASN A 60 18.14 30.67 -10.90
C ASN A 60 17.54 30.85 -12.30
N PRO A 61 16.21 30.65 -12.49
CA PRO A 61 15.54 30.88 -13.76
C PRO A 61 15.66 32.30 -14.33
N PHE A 62 16.04 33.25 -13.47
CA PHE A 62 16.16 34.66 -13.82
C PHE A 62 17.04 34.91 -15.04
N TYR A 63 18.12 34.14 -15.20
CA TYR A 63 19.09 34.36 -16.28
C TYR A 63 18.58 33.98 -17.68
N TYR A 64 17.53 33.16 -17.80
CA TYR A 64 16.87 32.88 -19.09
C TYR A 64 15.49 33.56 -19.22
N GLY A 65 15.19 34.53 -18.34
CA GLY A 65 13.99 35.37 -18.48
C GLY A 65 12.76 34.90 -17.71
N HIS A 66 12.89 33.97 -16.76
CA HIS A 66 11.79 33.53 -15.90
C HIS A 66 12.10 33.83 -14.43
N PHE A 67 11.11 33.91 -13.55
CA PHE A 67 11.37 34.12 -12.12
C PHE A 67 10.45 33.26 -11.25
N ARG A 68 10.87 33.00 -10.01
CA ARG A 68 10.11 32.20 -9.05
C ARG A 68 9.34 33.09 -8.10
N PHE A 69 8.03 32.88 -7.97
CA PHE A 69 7.17 33.52 -6.99
C PHE A 69 6.24 32.48 -6.36
N LYS A 70 6.16 32.44 -5.02
CA LYS A 70 5.37 31.44 -4.27
C LYS A 70 5.55 29.98 -4.74
N LYS A 71 6.77 29.59 -5.13
CA LYS A 71 7.16 28.27 -5.67
C LYS A 71 6.70 27.97 -7.11
N GLU A 72 6.04 28.90 -7.78
CA GLU A 72 5.68 28.81 -9.20
C GLU A 72 6.65 29.63 -10.07
N ILE A 73 6.72 29.29 -11.36
CA ILE A 73 7.62 29.94 -12.34
C ILE A 73 6.77 30.82 -13.26
N TYR A 74 7.12 32.10 -13.33
CA TYR A 74 6.46 33.10 -14.18
C TYR A 74 7.44 33.65 -15.22
N GLN A 75 6.92 34.09 -16.36
CA GLN A 75 7.70 34.75 -17.40
C GLN A 75 8.02 36.20 -17.01
N GLY A 76 9.28 36.58 -17.09
CA GLY A 76 9.77 37.93 -16.80
C GLY A 76 9.72 38.84 -18.04
N ILE A 77 9.69 40.15 -17.79
CA ILE A 77 9.71 41.21 -18.83
C ILE A 77 11.16 41.63 -19.17
N HIS A 78 12.16 41.18 -18.39
CA HIS A 78 13.55 41.56 -18.56
C HIS A 78 14.24 40.74 -19.67
N GLN A 79 15.29 41.33 -20.25
CA GLN A 79 16.09 40.67 -21.29
C GLN A 79 16.85 39.46 -20.69
N PRO A 80 16.72 38.25 -21.26
CA PRO A 80 17.45 37.08 -20.81
C PRO A 80 18.94 37.22 -21.13
N LEU A 81 19.80 36.81 -20.18
CA LEU A 81 21.24 36.80 -20.35
C LEU A 81 21.73 35.54 -21.08
N ILE A 82 21.00 34.44 -20.92
CA ILE A 82 21.39 33.09 -21.31
C ILE A 82 20.23 32.39 -22.01
N THR A 83 20.53 31.50 -22.96
CA THR A 83 19.53 30.68 -23.62
C THR A 83 19.05 29.54 -22.71
N LYS A 84 17.78 29.14 -22.85
CA LYS A 84 17.24 28.01 -22.08
C LYS A 84 18.05 26.72 -22.27
N LYS A 85 18.56 26.48 -23.48
CA LYS A 85 19.41 25.32 -23.81
C LYS A 85 20.65 25.23 -22.90
N LEU A 86 21.40 26.33 -22.78
CA LEU A 86 22.61 26.38 -21.94
C LEU A 86 22.27 26.18 -20.45
N PHE A 87 21.13 26.72 -20.01
CA PHE A 87 20.65 26.53 -18.63
C PHE A 87 20.32 25.05 -18.34
N ASP A 88 19.66 24.38 -19.28
CA ASP A 88 19.28 22.98 -19.16
C ASP A 88 20.52 22.07 -19.14
N GLU A 89 21.52 22.33 -19.99
CA GLU A 89 22.82 21.64 -19.97
C GLU A 89 23.53 21.76 -18.61
N VAL A 90 23.55 22.96 -18.03
CA VAL A 90 24.10 23.21 -16.69
C VAL A 90 23.35 22.42 -15.62
N GLN A 91 22.02 22.30 -15.70
CA GLN A 91 21.27 21.47 -14.74
C GLN A 91 21.60 19.98 -14.91
N LEU A 92 21.80 19.48 -16.13
CA LEU A 92 22.19 18.09 -16.38
C LEU A 92 23.56 17.78 -15.75
N VAL A 93 24.56 18.61 -15.99
CA VAL A 93 25.90 18.48 -15.38
C VAL A 93 25.80 18.50 -13.86
N LYS A 94 25.00 19.40 -13.31
CA LYS A 94 24.79 19.53 -11.86
C LYS A 94 24.13 18.29 -11.26
N LYS A 95 23.16 17.67 -11.97
CA LYS A 95 22.51 16.42 -11.57
C LYS A 95 23.47 15.24 -11.65
N ALA A 96 24.29 15.17 -12.70
CA ALA A 96 25.32 14.14 -12.83
C ALA A 96 26.39 14.23 -11.71
N LYS A 97 26.77 15.45 -11.32
CA LYS A 97 27.71 15.71 -10.22
C LYS A 97 27.09 15.67 -8.83
N SER A 98 25.77 15.63 -8.70
CA SER A 98 25.15 15.48 -7.40
C SER A 98 25.38 14.06 -6.92
N HIS A 99 26.14 13.92 -5.83
CA HIS A 99 26.26 12.68 -5.07
C HIS A 99 24.92 12.37 -4.38
N THR A 100 23.86 12.11 -5.14
CA THR A 100 22.74 11.33 -4.64
C THR A 100 23.20 9.88 -4.70
N PHE A 101 23.95 9.45 -3.69
CA PHE A 101 23.84 8.05 -3.32
C PHE A 101 22.34 7.84 -3.04
N PRO A 102 21.64 6.95 -3.75
CA PRO A 102 20.41 6.45 -3.16
C PRO A 102 20.85 5.87 -1.83
N LEU A 103 20.44 6.50 -0.72
CA LEU A 103 20.39 5.78 0.53
C LEU A 103 19.52 4.58 0.20
N LYS A 104 20.13 3.40 -0.01
CA LYS A 104 19.41 2.15 0.10
C LYS A 104 18.91 2.19 1.53
N SER A 105 17.68 2.65 1.76
CA SER A 105 17.02 2.39 3.03
C SER A 105 17.07 0.88 3.12
N LEU A 106 17.80 0.35 4.09
CA LEU A 106 17.74 -1.07 4.38
C LEU A 106 16.27 -1.35 4.65
N GLU A 107 15.61 -1.98 3.69
CA GLU A 107 14.19 -2.25 3.78
C GLU A 107 14.06 -3.43 4.74
N PHE A 108 13.64 -3.15 5.96
CA PHE A 108 13.46 -4.18 6.97
C PHE A 108 12.09 -4.86 6.77
N PRO A 109 12.05 -6.15 6.39
CA PRO A 109 10.84 -6.80 5.89
C PRO A 109 9.69 -6.87 6.89
N PHE A 110 9.95 -6.89 8.19
CA PHE A 110 8.88 -7.04 9.20
C PHE A 110 8.46 -5.73 9.87
N THR A 111 9.06 -4.59 9.49
CA THR A 111 8.68 -3.28 10.03
C THR A 111 7.26 -2.90 9.61
N GLY A 112 6.50 -2.33 10.53
CA GLY A 112 5.11 -1.95 10.25
C GLY A 112 4.10 -3.11 10.29
N LEU A 113 4.51 -4.34 10.62
CA LEU A 113 3.61 -5.48 10.82
C LEU A 113 3.47 -5.87 12.30
N ILE A 114 4.59 -5.92 13.00
CA ILE A 114 4.64 -6.42 14.37
C ILE A 114 4.39 -5.27 15.34
N ARG A 115 3.52 -5.52 16.32
CA ARG A 115 3.25 -4.62 17.45
C ARG A 115 3.88 -5.15 18.73
N CYS A 116 4.25 -4.26 19.63
CA CYS A 116 4.74 -4.63 20.96
C CYS A 116 3.58 -5.09 21.84
N GLY A 117 3.68 -6.26 22.46
CA GLY A 117 2.63 -6.78 23.35
C GLY A 117 2.48 -6.02 24.68
N GLU A 118 3.46 -5.19 25.07
CA GLU A 118 3.42 -4.38 26.29
C GLU A 118 2.80 -3.00 26.04
N CYS A 119 3.38 -2.21 25.12
CA CYS A 119 2.97 -0.83 24.90
C CYS A 119 2.17 -0.59 23.59
N GLN A 120 1.90 -1.65 22.82
CA GLN A 120 1.14 -1.64 21.56
C GLN A 120 1.70 -0.77 20.42
N MET A 121 2.89 -0.19 20.62
CA MET A 121 3.61 0.54 19.59
C MET A 121 4.26 -0.40 18.58
N MET A 122 4.52 0.13 17.38
CA MET A 122 5.13 -0.63 16.30
C MET A 122 6.58 -1.03 16.65
N VAL A 123 6.95 -2.22 16.19
CA VAL A 123 8.33 -2.70 16.21
C VAL A 123 9.08 -2.14 14.99
N THR A 124 10.26 -1.59 15.26
CA THR A 124 11.23 -1.10 14.28
C THR A 124 12.45 -2.00 14.23
N ALA A 125 13.34 -1.77 13.27
CA ALA A 125 14.56 -2.53 13.13
C ALA A 125 15.77 -1.62 12.97
N GLU A 126 16.90 -2.11 13.45
CA GLU A 126 18.21 -1.48 13.36
C GLU A 126 19.23 -2.45 12.76
N HIS A 127 20.15 -1.89 11.98
CA HIS A 127 21.27 -2.62 11.40
C HIS A 127 22.56 -2.23 12.12
N HIS A 128 23.24 -3.22 12.67
CA HIS A 128 24.49 -3.08 13.41
C HIS A 128 25.59 -3.84 12.68
N PHE A 129 26.66 -3.13 12.34
CA PHE A 129 27.83 -3.69 11.66
C PHE A 129 28.96 -3.88 12.66
N ARG A 130 29.54 -5.08 12.73
CA ARG A 130 30.72 -5.36 13.57
C ARG A 130 31.84 -5.97 12.75
N ARG A 131 33.00 -5.30 12.75
CA ARG A 131 34.24 -5.82 12.18
C ARG A 131 35.11 -6.48 13.24
N TYR A 132 35.47 -7.73 13.00
CA TYR A 132 36.40 -8.48 13.83
C TYR A 132 37.80 -8.34 13.25
N ILE A 133 38.61 -7.47 13.87
CA ILE A 133 39.95 -7.10 13.41
C ILE A 133 40.89 -8.33 13.37
N THR A 134 40.72 -9.27 14.29
CA THR A 134 41.56 -10.47 14.43
C THR A 134 41.43 -11.47 13.29
N VAL A 135 40.28 -11.53 12.63
CA VAL A 135 39.98 -12.49 11.54
C VAL A 135 39.67 -11.81 10.21
N ASN A 136 39.84 -10.47 10.13
CA ASN A 136 39.42 -9.63 9.02
C ASN A 136 38.03 -10.00 8.48
N HIS A 137 37.11 -10.31 9.40
CA HIS A 137 35.76 -10.77 9.10
C HIS A 137 34.77 -9.69 9.52
N GLU A 138 33.80 -9.40 8.66
CA GLU A 138 32.75 -8.42 8.88
C GLU A 138 31.43 -9.18 9.06
N LYS A 139 30.67 -8.86 10.11
CA LYS A 139 29.38 -9.49 10.37
C LYS A 139 28.30 -8.44 10.60
N ASP A 140 27.22 -8.59 9.86
CA ASP A 140 26.02 -7.79 9.95
C ASP A 140 25.02 -8.42 10.93
N PHE A 141 24.41 -7.58 11.76
CA PHE A 141 23.38 -7.98 12.71
C PHE A 141 22.16 -7.08 12.54
N ILE A 142 20.99 -7.69 12.36
CA ILE A 142 19.71 -6.98 12.32
C ILE A 142 18.92 -7.31 13.57
N TYR A 143 18.52 -6.28 14.32
CA TYR A 143 17.72 -6.40 15.53
C TYR A 143 16.39 -5.68 15.36
N TYR A 144 15.32 -6.33 15.82
CA TYR A 144 13.99 -5.76 15.92
C TYR A 144 13.72 -5.38 17.36
N HIS A 145 13.18 -4.18 17.58
CA HIS A 145 12.90 -3.63 18.91
C HIS A 145 11.67 -2.72 18.88
N CYS A 146 11.04 -2.53 20.03
CA CYS A 146 9.91 -1.60 20.13
C CYS A 146 10.39 -0.15 20.05
N THR A 147 9.65 0.72 19.38
CA THR A 147 9.99 2.15 19.28
C THR A 147 10.02 2.90 20.62
N HIS A 148 9.44 2.36 21.69
CA HIS A 148 9.33 2.99 23.02
C HIS A 148 8.71 4.40 22.98
N LYS A 149 7.80 4.64 22.02
CA LYS A 149 7.14 5.94 21.80
C LYS A 149 5.80 6.10 22.53
N SER A 150 5.40 5.12 23.33
CA SER A 150 4.15 5.22 24.07
C SER A 150 4.25 6.29 25.15
N ARG A 151 3.26 7.19 25.18
CA ARG A 151 3.14 8.24 26.20
C ARG A 151 2.47 7.75 27.48
N PHE A 152 1.76 6.62 27.40
CA PHE A 152 0.91 6.12 28.49
C PHE A 152 1.51 4.90 29.20
N ILE A 153 2.31 4.10 28.50
CA ILE A 153 2.83 2.83 29.01
C ILE A 153 4.35 2.82 28.83
N PRO A 154 5.15 2.81 29.91
CA PRO A 154 6.59 2.61 29.81
C PRO A 154 6.87 1.18 29.33
N CYS A 155 7.69 1.04 28.29
CA CYS A 155 8.00 -0.25 27.67
C CYS A 155 9.41 -0.69 28.07
N SER A 156 9.53 -1.90 28.61
CA SER A 156 10.82 -2.52 28.99
C SER A 156 11.16 -3.73 28.12
N GLN A 157 10.44 -3.92 27.01
CA GLN A 157 10.64 -5.06 26.11
C GLN A 157 12.06 -5.11 25.52
N PRO A 158 12.71 -6.29 25.53
CA PRO A 158 14.02 -6.49 24.93
C PRO A 158 13.95 -6.54 23.40
N PHE A 159 15.11 -6.34 22.76
CA PHE A 159 15.28 -6.55 21.32
C PHE A 159 15.39 -8.05 20.97
N ILE A 160 15.05 -8.40 19.72
CA ILE A 160 15.16 -9.74 19.15
C ILE A 160 16.00 -9.71 17.87
N SER A 161 16.85 -10.73 17.65
CA SER A 161 17.61 -10.84 16.38
C SER A 161 16.70 -11.31 15.24
N GLN A 162 17.02 -10.88 14.01
CA GLN A 162 16.26 -11.29 12.82
C GLN A 162 16.23 -12.82 12.65
N GLU A 163 17.32 -13.52 12.94
CA GLU A 163 17.40 -14.98 12.82
C GLU A 163 16.38 -15.68 13.72
N ILE A 164 16.31 -15.28 15.01
CA ILE A 164 15.37 -15.85 15.97
C ILE A 164 13.94 -15.49 15.58
N LEU A 165 13.71 -14.24 15.17
CA LEU A 165 12.40 -13.77 14.74
C LEU A 165 11.88 -14.57 13.54
N VAL A 166 12.72 -14.75 12.51
CA VAL A 166 12.37 -15.51 11.31
C VAL A 166 12.10 -16.96 11.64
N ASN A 167 12.88 -17.58 12.53
CA ASN A 167 12.65 -18.97 12.95
C ASN A 167 11.29 -19.13 13.65
N GLN A 168 10.92 -18.22 14.55
CA GLN A 168 9.60 -18.24 15.17
C GLN A 168 8.49 -18.07 14.13
N LEU A 169 8.62 -17.09 13.23
CA LEU A 169 7.66 -16.88 12.14
C LEU A 169 7.51 -18.12 11.25
N ASN A 170 8.61 -18.81 10.93
CA ASN A 170 8.58 -20.04 10.14
C ASN A 170 7.80 -21.15 10.84
N GLN A 171 8.02 -21.35 12.14
CA GLN A 171 7.25 -22.33 12.92
C GLN A 171 5.76 -21.98 12.97
N HIS A 172 5.44 -20.70 13.03
CA HIS A 172 4.06 -20.23 12.95
C HIS A 172 3.45 -20.51 11.58
N ILE A 173 4.11 -20.12 10.49
CA ILE A 173 3.64 -20.33 9.12
C ILE A 173 3.47 -21.82 8.80
N GLN A 174 4.38 -22.69 9.26
CA GLN A 174 4.27 -24.14 9.10
C GLN A 174 3.06 -24.76 9.82
N LYS A 175 2.55 -24.12 10.88
CA LYS A 175 1.34 -24.61 11.56
C LYS A 175 0.08 -24.39 10.75
N VAL A 176 0.09 -23.44 9.81
CA VAL A 176 -1.05 -23.12 8.93
C VAL A 176 -0.87 -23.65 7.51
N SER A 177 0.19 -24.40 7.23
CA SER A 177 0.37 -24.96 5.89
C SER A 177 -0.55 -26.15 5.65
N LEU A 178 -0.97 -26.27 4.40
CA LEU A 178 -1.85 -27.33 3.91
C LEU A 178 -1.03 -28.34 3.10
N SER A 179 -1.28 -29.64 3.30
CA SER A 179 -0.62 -30.67 2.50
C SER A 179 -1.13 -30.66 1.05
N THR A 180 -0.31 -31.08 0.09
CA THR A 180 -0.72 -31.15 -1.32
C THR A 180 -1.93 -32.08 -1.53
N SER A 181 -2.02 -33.17 -0.77
CA SER A 181 -3.15 -34.09 -0.83
C SER A 181 -4.44 -33.43 -0.34
N ASP A 182 -4.40 -32.75 0.80
CA ASP A 182 -5.59 -32.10 1.37
C ASP A 182 -6.05 -30.92 0.51
N HIS A 183 -5.11 -30.18 -0.09
CA HIS A 183 -5.43 -29.14 -1.07
C HIS A 183 -6.17 -29.67 -2.28
N SER A 184 -5.66 -30.73 -2.90
CA SER A 184 -6.32 -31.33 -4.07
C SER A 184 -7.74 -31.81 -3.73
N TRP A 185 -7.93 -32.36 -2.53
CA TRP A 185 -9.23 -32.79 -2.04
C TRP A 185 -10.18 -31.61 -1.78
N LEU A 186 -9.71 -30.55 -1.12
CA LEU A 186 -10.49 -29.33 -0.85
C LEU A 186 -10.89 -28.59 -2.13
N ILE A 187 -9.97 -28.47 -3.10
CA ILE A 187 -10.27 -27.85 -4.39
C ILE A 187 -11.31 -28.67 -5.16
N LYS A 188 -11.20 -30.01 -5.15
CA LYS A 188 -12.21 -30.87 -5.77
C LYS A 188 -13.57 -30.70 -5.07
N ARG A 189 -13.59 -30.65 -3.74
CA ARG A 189 -14.80 -30.43 -2.96
C ARG A 189 -15.44 -29.07 -3.27
N LEU A 190 -14.65 -28.01 -3.42
CA LEU A 190 -15.16 -26.69 -3.84
C LEU A 190 -15.83 -26.73 -5.22
N GLU A 191 -15.30 -27.50 -6.18
CA GLU A 191 -15.91 -27.61 -7.51
C GLU A 191 -17.20 -28.44 -7.48
N ASP A 192 -17.29 -29.44 -6.60
CA ASP A 192 -18.53 -30.18 -6.35
C ASP A 192 -19.59 -29.26 -5.71
N ASP A 193 -19.20 -28.49 -4.68
CA ASP A 193 -20.09 -27.54 -3.99
C ASP A 193 -20.57 -26.43 -4.94
N LYS A 194 -19.71 -25.97 -5.86
CA LYS A 194 -20.07 -25.03 -6.93
C LYS A 194 -21.17 -25.57 -7.85
N CYS A 195 -21.08 -26.84 -8.22
CA CYS A 195 -22.08 -27.51 -9.06
C CYS A 195 -23.41 -27.63 -8.30
N GLN A 196 -23.36 -28.03 -7.03
CA GLN A 196 -24.53 -28.17 -6.17
C GLN A 196 -25.21 -26.81 -5.92
N GLN A 197 -24.45 -25.80 -5.51
CA GLN A 197 -24.98 -24.46 -5.21
C GLN A 197 -25.62 -23.80 -6.44
N ARG A 198 -25.08 -24.03 -7.64
CA ARG A 198 -25.72 -23.56 -8.88
C ARG A 198 -27.12 -24.15 -9.05
N SER A 199 -27.31 -25.43 -8.72
CA SER A 199 -28.62 -26.07 -8.80
C SER A 199 -29.60 -25.54 -7.74
N GLU A 200 -29.14 -25.31 -6.52
CA GLU A 200 -29.95 -24.76 -5.43
C GLU A 200 -30.36 -23.30 -5.71
N VAL A 201 -29.43 -22.46 -6.19
CA VAL A 201 -29.71 -21.08 -6.59
C VAL A 201 -30.75 -21.05 -7.72
N LEU A 202 -30.70 -21.97 -8.68
CA LEU A 202 -31.71 -22.05 -9.73
C LEU A 202 -33.11 -22.33 -9.17
N VAL A 203 -33.23 -23.23 -8.18
CA VAL A 203 -34.51 -23.53 -7.52
C VAL A 203 -35.03 -22.30 -6.76
N ILE A 204 -34.17 -21.63 -5.99
CA ILE A 204 -34.52 -20.42 -5.23
C ILE A 204 -34.95 -19.28 -6.17
N VAL A 205 -34.23 -19.07 -7.28
CA VAL A 205 -34.57 -18.07 -8.28
C VAL A 205 -35.93 -18.39 -8.93
N GLN A 206 -36.24 -19.67 -9.18
CA GLN A 206 -37.55 -20.07 -9.69
C GLN A 206 -38.67 -19.79 -8.68
N GLU A 207 -38.44 -19.99 -7.38
CA GLU A 207 -39.39 -19.66 -6.31
C GLU A 207 -39.65 -18.15 -6.25
N PHE A 208 -38.60 -17.33 -6.23
CA PHE A 208 -38.76 -15.87 -6.27
C PHE A 208 -39.44 -15.36 -7.55
N LYS A 209 -39.21 -16.02 -8.70
CA LYS A 209 -39.95 -15.70 -9.94
C LYS A 209 -41.45 -16.02 -9.81
N LYS A 210 -41.83 -17.09 -9.10
CA LYS A 210 -43.24 -17.37 -8.78
C LYS A 210 -43.83 -16.31 -7.85
N ASP A 211 -43.07 -15.86 -6.85
CA ASP A 211 -43.52 -14.79 -5.95
C ASP A 211 -43.73 -13.47 -6.69
N LEU A 212 -42.88 -13.13 -7.66
CA LEU A 212 -43.08 -11.96 -8.53
C LEU A 212 -44.38 -12.05 -9.34
N LEU A 213 -44.71 -13.23 -9.87
CA LEU A 213 -45.99 -13.46 -10.54
C LEU A 213 -47.15 -13.25 -9.58
N ASN A 214 -47.08 -13.82 -8.37
CA ASN A 214 -48.11 -13.64 -7.34
C ASN A 214 -48.30 -12.17 -6.93
N ILE A 215 -47.21 -11.38 -6.83
CA ILE A 215 -47.30 -9.94 -6.53
C ILE A 215 -47.90 -9.16 -7.70
N ASN A 216 -47.52 -9.47 -8.95
CA ASN A 216 -48.12 -8.86 -10.12
C ASN A 216 -49.64 -9.16 -10.20
N ASP A 217 -50.06 -10.39 -9.87
CA ASP A 217 -51.48 -10.75 -9.80
C ASP A 217 -52.22 -9.99 -8.69
N LYS A 218 -51.60 -9.79 -7.52
CA LYS A 218 -52.16 -8.95 -6.45
C LYS A 218 -52.29 -7.49 -6.88
N LEU A 219 -51.31 -6.96 -7.61
CA LEU A 219 -51.36 -5.60 -8.16
C LEU A 219 -52.49 -5.45 -9.20
N ASN A 220 -52.68 -6.43 -10.08
CA ASN A 220 -53.77 -6.42 -11.06
C ASN A 220 -55.14 -6.46 -10.34
N LYS A 221 -55.33 -7.37 -9.37
CA LYS A 221 -56.56 -7.43 -8.56
C LYS A 221 -56.83 -6.14 -7.78
N LEU A 222 -55.79 -5.48 -7.29
CA LEU A 222 -55.90 -4.20 -6.61
C LEU A 222 -56.35 -3.08 -7.56
N LEU A 223 -55.89 -3.11 -8.82
CA LEU A 223 -56.33 -2.19 -9.87
C LEU A 223 -57.81 -2.42 -10.20
N ASP A 224 -58.22 -3.66 -10.44
CA ASP A 224 -59.61 -4.00 -10.75
C ASP A 224 -60.55 -3.57 -9.62
N SER A 225 -60.18 -3.86 -8.36
CA SER A 225 -60.97 -3.46 -7.18
C SER A 225 -61.09 -1.94 -7.01
N TYR A 226 -60.09 -1.18 -7.47
CA TYR A 226 -60.14 0.29 -7.48
C TYR A 226 -61.05 0.82 -8.60
N LEU A 227 -61.00 0.20 -9.78
CA LEU A 227 -61.90 0.53 -10.90
C LEU A 227 -63.38 0.27 -10.55
N ASP A 228 -63.65 -0.78 -9.79
CA ASP A 228 -64.99 -1.11 -9.25
C ASP A 228 -65.43 -0.19 -8.09
N ASN A 229 -64.61 0.82 -7.71
CA ASN A 229 -64.83 1.75 -6.61
C ASN A 229 -65.00 1.09 -5.22
N VAL A 230 -64.46 -0.12 -5.02
CA VAL A 230 -64.54 -0.85 -3.74
C VAL A 230 -63.49 -0.36 -2.74
N VAL A 231 -62.41 0.27 -3.23
CA VAL A 231 -61.24 0.68 -2.43
C VAL A 231 -61.06 2.20 -2.47
N SER A 232 -60.77 2.80 -1.32
CA SER A 232 -60.47 4.24 -1.24
C SER A 232 -59.14 4.56 -1.94
N ARG A 233 -59.00 5.80 -2.42
CA ARG A 233 -57.75 6.25 -3.07
C ARG A 233 -56.53 6.14 -2.13
N GLU A 234 -56.71 6.44 -0.85
CA GLU A 234 -55.65 6.38 0.16
C GLU A 234 -55.21 4.93 0.42
N ASP A 235 -56.16 4.02 0.57
CA ASP A 235 -55.86 2.59 0.76
C ASP A 235 -55.19 1.98 -0.48
N TYR A 236 -55.63 2.36 -1.68
CA TYR A 236 -55.00 1.93 -2.92
C TYR A 236 -53.53 2.36 -3.01
N LEU A 237 -53.23 3.63 -2.71
CA LEU A 237 -51.86 4.15 -2.74
C LEU A 237 -50.96 3.43 -1.73
N ASN A 238 -51.42 3.27 -0.49
CA ASN A 238 -50.68 2.57 0.56
C ASN A 238 -50.39 1.09 0.19
N ARG A 239 -51.40 0.37 -0.33
CA ARG A 239 -51.25 -1.04 -0.73
C ARG A 239 -50.33 -1.20 -1.94
N LYS A 240 -50.44 -0.29 -2.91
CA LYS A 240 -49.60 -0.25 -4.11
C LYS A 240 -48.14 0.00 -3.73
N GLU A 241 -47.87 0.95 -2.86
CA GLU A 241 -46.51 1.24 -2.40
C GLU A 241 -45.87 0.00 -1.75
N LYS A 242 -46.61 -0.67 -0.86
CA LYS A 242 -46.14 -1.90 -0.21
C LYS A 242 -45.80 -2.99 -1.23
N PHE A 243 -46.71 -3.31 -2.15
CA PHE A 243 -46.44 -4.33 -3.17
C PHE A 243 -45.31 -3.96 -4.13
N MET A 244 -45.15 -2.67 -4.47
CA MET A 244 -44.03 -2.19 -5.29
C MET A 244 -42.69 -2.31 -4.54
N SER A 245 -42.66 -2.03 -3.24
CA SER A 245 -41.45 -2.23 -2.42
C SER A 245 -41.08 -3.71 -2.29
N GLU A 246 -42.06 -4.60 -2.08
CA GLU A 246 -41.85 -6.05 -2.00
C GLU A 246 -41.35 -6.59 -3.34
N LYS A 247 -41.99 -6.19 -4.45
CA LYS A 247 -41.54 -6.51 -5.81
C LYS A 247 -40.09 -6.10 -6.03
N LYS A 248 -39.73 -4.85 -5.69
CA LYS A 248 -38.37 -4.36 -5.88
C LYS A 248 -37.35 -5.12 -5.05
N THR A 249 -37.71 -5.49 -3.82
CA THR A 249 -36.86 -6.29 -2.93
C THR A 249 -36.57 -7.67 -3.52
N ILE A 250 -37.59 -8.33 -4.07
CA ILE A 250 -37.45 -9.65 -4.69
C ILE A 250 -36.64 -9.58 -6.00
N GLU A 251 -36.89 -8.56 -6.84
CA GLU A 251 -36.09 -8.32 -8.05
C GLU A 251 -34.60 -8.15 -7.74
N GLN A 252 -34.26 -7.36 -6.71
CA GLN A 252 -32.87 -7.17 -6.28
C GLN A 252 -32.22 -8.47 -5.76
N ARG A 253 -32.98 -9.30 -5.05
CA ARG A 253 -32.49 -10.61 -4.57
C ARG A 253 -32.19 -11.55 -5.74
N ILE A 254 -33.08 -11.64 -6.72
CA ILE A 254 -32.86 -12.42 -7.94
C ILE A 254 -31.60 -11.92 -8.66
N GLU A 255 -31.49 -10.61 -8.88
CA GLU A 255 -30.35 -10.01 -9.56
C GLU A 255 -29.02 -10.35 -8.84
N THR A 256 -29.00 -10.27 -7.51
CA THR A 256 -27.81 -10.59 -6.70
C THR A 256 -27.41 -12.06 -6.83
N LEU A 257 -28.39 -12.97 -6.79
CA LEU A 257 -28.19 -14.41 -6.90
C LEU A 257 -27.77 -14.84 -8.31
N GLU A 258 -28.32 -14.22 -9.36
CA GLU A 258 -27.96 -14.49 -10.76
C GLU A 258 -26.57 -13.94 -11.10
N GLN A 259 -26.21 -12.75 -10.60
CA GLN A 259 -24.90 -12.12 -10.87
C GLN A 259 -23.74 -12.79 -10.13
N SER A 260 -23.98 -13.37 -8.94
CA SER A 260 -22.89 -13.85 -8.09
C SER A 260 -23.26 -15.06 -7.21
N PRO A 261 -23.71 -16.18 -7.81
CA PRO A 261 -24.13 -17.36 -7.03
C PRO A 261 -23.01 -17.94 -6.16
N ASN A 262 -21.76 -17.71 -6.55
CA ASN A 262 -20.57 -18.37 -6.01
C ASN A 262 -19.50 -17.38 -5.52
N LYS A 263 -19.90 -16.19 -5.07
CA LYS A 263 -18.97 -15.11 -4.70
C LYS A 263 -17.94 -15.51 -3.63
N TRP A 264 -18.27 -16.47 -2.78
CA TRP A 264 -17.42 -16.96 -1.69
C TRP A 264 -16.38 -18.01 -2.15
N LEU A 265 -16.60 -18.67 -3.31
CA LEU A 265 -15.70 -19.73 -3.79
C LEU A 265 -14.32 -19.20 -4.16
N GLU A 266 -14.24 -18.06 -4.86
CA GLU A 266 -12.95 -17.49 -5.27
C GLU A 266 -12.06 -17.10 -4.07
N PRO A 267 -12.57 -16.39 -3.04
CA PRO A 267 -11.83 -16.19 -1.80
C PRO A 267 -11.37 -17.48 -1.12
N MET A 268 -12.21 -18.52 -1.07
CA MET A 268 -11.85 -19.83 -0.52
C MET A 268 -10.76 -20.53 -1.33
N ARG A 269 -10.84 -20.47 -2.65
CA ARG A 269 -9.82 -21.01 -3.56
C ARG A 269 -8.47 -20.34 -3.33
N VAL A 270 -8.45 -19.00 -3.29
CA VAL A 270 -7.25 -18.22 -3.00
C VAL A 270 -6.71 -18.57 -1.61
N PHE A 271 -7.58 -18.74 -0.61
CA PHE A 271 -7.18 -19.19 0.73
C PHE A 271 -6.46 -20.54 0.68
N PHE A 272 -7.04 -21.56 0.04
CA PHE A 272 -6.39 -22.87 -0.08
C PHE A 272 -5.08 -22.83 -0.86
N ASP A 273 -5.04 -22.10 -1.98
CA ASP A 273 -3.83 -21.92 -2.78
C ASP A 273 -2.72 -21.25 -1.93
N THR A 274 -3.04 -20.22 -1.16
CA THR A 274 -2.08 -19.59 -0.25
C THR A 274 -1.63 -20.52 0.88
N ALA A 275 -2.51 -21.36 1.42
CA ALA A 275 -2.18 -22.28 2.49
C ALA A 275 -1.19 -23.38 2.05
N VAL A 276 -1.23 -23.83 0.80
CA VAL A 276 -0.23 -24.78 0.26
C VAL A 276 1.14 -24.14 0.09
N GLU A 277 1.17 -22.87 -0.33
CA GLU A 277 2.43 -22.14 -0.49
C GLU A 277 3.15 -21.89 0.84
N ALA A 278 2.44 -21.95 1.97
CA ALA A 278 2.97 -21.63 3.29
C ALA A 278 4.22 -22.46 3.67
N ASP A 279 4.30 -23.76 3.34
CA ASP A 279 5.49 -24.58 3.64
C ASP A 279 6.72 -24.15 2.83
N LYS A 280 6.51 -23.82 1.55
CA LYS A 280 7.57 -23.30 0.68
C LYS A 280 8.05 -21.95 1.21
N ILE A 281 7.12 -21.07 1.56
CA ILE A 281 7.41 -19.74 2.10
C ILE A 281 8.11 -19.83 3.45
N ALA A 282 7.72 -20.76 4.33
CA ALA A 282 8.38 -20.95 5.62
C ALA A 282 9.82 -21.44 5.47
N SER A 283 10.10 -22.28 4.46
CA SER A 283 11.42 -22.85 4.23
C SER A 283 12.40 -21.86 3.56
N ASP A 284 11.91 -20.89 2.79
CA ASP A 284 12.75 -19.89 2.14
C ASP A 284 13.18 -18.79 3.12
N ASN A 285 14.44 -18.81 3.57
CA ASN A 285 15.02 -17.77 4.43
C ASN A 285 15.77 -16.67 3.65
N ILE A 286 15.78 -16.73 2.32
CA ILE A 286 16.42 -15.74 1.45
C ILE A 286 15.44 -14.61 1.19
N ASN A 287 14.20 -14.93 0.77
CA ASN A 287 13.19 -13.93 0.45
C ASN A 287 12.26 -13.60 1.64
N LEU A 288 12.75 -12.77 2.55
CA LEU A 288 11.98 -12.32 3.72
C LEU A 288 10.77 -11.43 3.37
N PHE A 289 10.77 -10.77 2.20
CA PHE A 289 9.62 -9.98 1.74
C PHE A 289 8.45 -10.85 1.33
N GLN A 290 8.69 -12.01 0.74
CA GLN A 290 7.62 -12.96 0.44
C GLN A 290 6.94 -13.46 1.73
N LYS A 291 7.70 -13.69 2.81
CA LYS A 291 7.12 -13.97 4.14
C LYS A 291 6.27 -12.81 4.64
N ARG A 292 6.75 -11.56 4.51
CA ARG A 292 5.99 -10.36 4.87
C ARG A 292 4.65 -10.31 4.13
N GLU A 293 4.64 -10.55 2.83
CA GLU A 293 3.43 -10.54 2.02
C GLU A 293 2.46 -11.64 2.42
N PHE A 294 2.96 -12.84 2.69
CA PHE A 294 2.16 -13.93 3.22
C PHE A 294 1.48 -13.54 4.54
N LEU A 295 2.26 -13.02 5.51
CA LEU A 295 1.72 -12.58 6.80
C LEU A 295 0.67 -11.47 6.62
N LYS A 296 0.85 -10.54 5.67
CA LYS A 296 -0.18 -9.55 5.32
C LYS A 296 -1.44 -10.17 4.75
N LYS A 297 -1.31 -11.12 3.81
CA LYS A 297 -2.46 -11.81 3.18
C LYS A 297 -3.28 -12.60 4.19
N THR A 298 -2.63 -13.19 5.20
CA THR A 298 -3.35 -13.87 6.29
C THR A 298 -4.19 -12.93 7.17
N GLY A 299 -4.01 -11.60 7.05
CA GLY A 299 -4.81 -10.61 7.77
C GLY A 299 -4.59 -10.60 9.28
N SER A 300 -3.44 -11.09 9.73
CA SER A 300 -3.19 -11.46 11.12
C SER A 300 -2.50 -10.37 11.93
N ASN A 301 -2.80 -10.31 13.23
CA ASN A 301 -2.14 -9.40 14.16
C ASN A 301 -0.97 -10.12 14.83
N LEU A 302 0.24 -9.61 14.57
CA LEU A 302 1.48 -10.12 15.16
C LEU A 302 1.88 -9.25 16.35
N THR A 303 2.07 -9.87 17.51
CA THR A 303 2.53 -9.20 18.72
C THR A 303 3.86 -9.78 19.19
N LEU A 304 4.81 -8.94 19.56
CA LEU A 304 6.11 -9.34 20.11
C LEU A 304 6.15 -8.99 21.59
N LYS A 305 6.35 -9.99 22.44
CA LYS A 305 6.51 -9.85 23.89
C LYS A 305 7.58 -10.83 24.38
N ASP A 306 8.52 -10.36 25.20
CA ASP A 306 9.57 -11.15 25.84
C ASP A 306 10.41 -12.00 24.84
N ARG A 307 10.63 -11.45 23.63
CA ARG A 307 11.28 -12.13 22.48
C ARG A 307 10.49 -13.30 21.90
N ILE A 308 9.20 -13.39 22.18
CA ILE A 308 8.27 -14.37 21.63
C ILE A 308 7.27 -13.63 20.74
N VAL A 309 7.12 -14.10 19.50
CA VAL A 309 6.09 -13.64 18.59
C VAL A 309 4.83 -14.45 18.81
N ASP A 310 3.77 -13.77 19.23
CA ASP A 310 2.43 -14.30 19.23
C ASP A 310 1.74 -13.95 17.92
N TRP A 311 1.02 -14.94 17.38
CA TRP A 311 0.32 -14.83 16.11
C TRP A 311 -1.18 -15.02 16.30
N HIS A 312 -1.91 -13.90 16.27
CA HIS A 312 -3.37 -13.92 16.33
C HIS A 312 -3.95 -14.06 14.92
N LEU A 313 -4.49 -15.24 14.66
CA LEU A 313 -5.03 -15.64 13.36
C LEU A 313 -6.53 -15.38 13.29
N PRO A 314 -7.05 -14.95 12.12
CA PRO A 314 -8.49 -15.00 11.86
C PRO A 314 -9.03 -16.43 11.89
N ASP A 315 -10.32 -16.59 12.14
CA ASP A 315 -11.00 -17.88 12.37
C ASP A 315 -10.67 -18.94 11.32
N GLN A 316 -10.67 -18.58 10.03
CA GLN A 316 -10.35 -19.50 8.93
C GLN A 316 -8.94 -20.12 9.04
N TRP A 317 -7.93 -19.31 9.42
CA TRP A 317 -6.55 -19.77 9.59
C TRP A 317 -6.36 -20.49 10.93
N ALA A 318 -7.11 -20.07 11.96
CA ALA A 318 -7.12 -20.75 13.26
C ALA A 318 -7.71 -22.17 13.16
N ALA A 319 -8.77 -22.35 12.37
CA ALA A 319 -9.36 -23.66 12.09
C ALA A 319 -8.37 -24.58 11.38
N LEU A 320 -7.65 -24.08 10.37
CA LEU A 320 -6.62 -24.86 9.67
C LEU A 320 -5.48 -25.27 10.60
N ARG A 321 -5.02 -24.35 11.47
CA ARG A 321 -4.03 -24.64 12.52
C ARG A 321 -4.52 -25.71 13.49
N ALA A 322 -5.79 -25.65 13.91
CA ALA A 322 -6.38 -26.63 14.82
C ALA A 322 -6.51 -28.01 14.16
N ALA A 323 -6.97 -28.06 12.91
CA ALA A 323 -7.11 -29.32 12.15
C ALA A 323 -5.78 -30.08 12.05
N ARG A 324 -4.68 -29.36 11.84
CA ARG A 324 -3.33 -29.96 11.82
C ARG A 324 -2.87 -30.49 13.19
N GLN A 325 -3.31 -29.89 14.29
CA GLN A 325 -2.97 -30.32 15.65
C GLN A 325 -3.80 -31.53 16.11
N VAL A 326 -5.05 -31.61 15.67
CA VAL A 326 -6.03 -32.61 16.12
C VAL A 326 -5.93 -33.92 15.31
N GLY A 327 -5.40 -33.87 14.08
CA GLY A 327 -5.00 -35.06 13.30
C GLY A 327 -6.12 -36.04 12.94
N THR A 328 -7.37 -35.74 13.28
CA THR A 328 -8.52 -36.61 13.09
C THR A 328 -9.41 -36.08 11.97
N LYS A 329 -9.69 -36.95 10.99
CA LYS A 329 -10.71 -36.70 9.97
C LYS A 329 -12.07 -36.71 10.67
N VAL A 330 -12.76 -35.58 10.63
CA VAL A 330 -14.17 -35.48 11.01
C VAL A 330 -15.01 -35.79 9.78
N ASP A 331 -16.08 -36.56 9.94
CA ASP A 331 -16.99 -36.91 8.84
C ASP A 331 -17.63 -35.65 8.22
N PRO A 332 -17.91 -35.69 6.90
CA PRO A 332 -18.21 -34.51 6.11
C PRO A 332 -19.57 -33.92 6.49
N THR A 333 -19.55 -32.89 7.34
CA THR A 333 -20.57 -31.85 7.35
C THR A 333 -20.06 -30.71 6.48
N GLY A 334 -20.93 -30.15 5.64
CA GLY A 334 -20.55 -29.15 4.63
C GLY A 334 -19.71 -28.01 5.22
N LEU A 335 -18.74 -27.50 4.45
CA LEU A 335 -17.88 -26.36 4.81
C LEU A 335 -18.63 -25.03 4.67
N GLU A 336 -19.94 -25.03 4.93
CA GLU A 336 -20.75 -23.83 4.89
C GLU A 336 -20.37 -22.96 6.10
N PRO A 337 -19.99 -21.68 5.90
CA PRO A 337 -20.00 -20.75 7.02
C PRO A 337 -21.43 -20.73 7.57
N VAL A 338 -21.57 -20.82 8.90
CA VAL A 338 -22.86 -20.71 9.59
C VAL A 338 -23.58 -19.52 8.98
N ALA A 339 -24.64 -19.80 8.23
CA ALA A 339 -25.43 -18.76 7.59
C ALA A 339 -25.76 -17.75 8.69
N PHE A 340 -25.44 -16.47 8.47
CA PHE A 340 -25.91 -15.40 9.33
C PHE A 340 -27.43 -15.56 9.40
N THR A 341 -27.92 -16.15 10.47
CA THR A 341 -29.32 -16.14 10.81
C THR A 341 -29.61 -14.68 11.12
N MET A 342 -30.11 -13.95 10.13
CA MET A 342 -30.76 -12.68 10.38
C MET A 342 -31.94 -13.02 11.29
N SER A 343 -31.75 -12.77 12.58
CA SER A 343 -32.85 -12.65 13.52
C SER A 343 -33.85 -11.68 12.92
N MET A 344 -35.09 -12.16 12.75
CA MET A 344 -36.24 -11.38 12.28
C MET A 344 -36.45 -10.11 13.10
#